data_AF-A0A838FRT5-F1
#
_entry.id   AF-A0A838FRT5-F1
#
_cell.length_a   1.000
_cell.length_b   1.000
_cell.length_c   1.000
_cell.angle_alpha   90.00
_cell.angle_beta   90.00
_cell.angle_gamma   90.00
#
_symmetry.space_group_name_H-M   'P 1'
#
loop_
_entity.id
_entity.type
_entity.pdbx_description
1 polymer ?
#
loop_
_entity_poly.entity_id
_entity_poly.type
_entity_poly.pdbx_seq_one_letter_code
_entity_poly.pdbx_strand_id
1 'polypeptide(L)'
;MEKAGIVETLEKIATLLELKDENPFKIRAYTNAARSIETWGGTAGDLGNDETLANIPGVGKAIASVVKELALTGSSAFYEQLRAEFPPDILELFTLPGLGAKKVKALHEQLRVSSITQLQEACEAGHVAKLAGFGKTTQEKLCKAIADRAKHAGSFQLGAVAAEAETLREDLRALEEVLQVSMAGSFRRRKE
;
A
#
# COMPACT_ATOMS: atom_id res chain seq x y z
N MET A 1 7.99 9.83 -13.67
CA MET A 1 7.73 8.94 -12.50
C MET A 1 8.34 7.58 -12.77
N GLU A 2 8.82 6.85 -11.75
CA GLU A 2 9.34 5.48 -11.94
C GLU A 2 8.22 4.45 -12.04
N LYS A 3 8.52 3.25 -12.59
CA LYS A 3 7.54 2.17 -12.81
C LYS A 3 6.82 1.81 -11.50
N ALA A 4 7.57 1.71 -10.40
CA ALA A 4 7.04 1.42 -9.08
C ALA A 4 6.00 2.46 -8.61
N GLY A 5 6.25 3.75 -8.87
CA GLY A 5 5.30 4.81 -8.51
C GLY A 5 3.99 4.75 -9.31
N ILE A 6 4.06 4.31 -10.57
CA ILE A 6 2.88 4.09 -11.41
C ILE A 6 2.05 2.94 -10.84
N VAL A 7 2.69 1.80 -10.54
CA VAL A 7 2.04 0.63 -9.92
C VAL A 7 1.36 1.02 -8.62
N GLU A 8 2.06 1.70 -7.72
CA GLU A 8 1.53 2.15 -6.43
C GLU A 8 0.32 3.09 -6.61
N THR A 9 0.34 3.96 -7.61
CA THR A 9 -0.79 4.85 -7.90
C THR A 9 -2.02 4.07 -8.39
N LEU A 10 -1.84 3.06 -9.24
CA LEU A 10 -2.94 2.20 -9.70
C LEU A 10 -3.54 1.37 -8.56
N GLU A 11 -2.72 0.88 -7.63
CA GLU A 11 -3.19 0.20 -6.43
C GLU A 11 -4.01 1.14 -5.55
N LYS A 12 -3.53 2.37 -5.32
CA LYS A 12 -4.28 3.40 -4.58
C LYS A 12 -5.61 3.72 -5.25
N ILE A 13 -5.66 3.82 -6.58
CA ILE A 13 -6.91 4.00 -7.32
C ILE A 13 -7.85 2.83 -7.04
N ALA A 14 -7.39 1.58 -7.16
CA ALA A 14 -8.22 0.41 -6.89
C ALA A 14 -8.78 0.42 -5.46
N THR A 15 -7.95 0.79 -4.47
CA THR A 15 -8.35 0.92 -3.06
C THR A 15 -9.42 1.98 -2.85
N LEU A 16 -9.26 3.17 -3.47
CA LEU A 16 -10.25 4.24 -3.37
C LEU A 16 -11.57 3.88 -4.06
N LEU A 17 -11.52 3.20 -5.20
CA LEU A 17 -12.71 2.69 -5.89
C LEU A 17 -13.44 1.64 -5.04
N GLU A 18 -12.71 0.77 -4.35
CA GLU A 18 -13.30 -0.21 -3.43
C GLU A 18 -13.95 0.47 -2.22
N LEU A 19 -13.32 1.53 -1.70
CA LEU A 19 -13.88 2.35 -0.62
C LEU A 19 -15.16 3.08 -1.05
N LYS A 20 -15.21 3.54 -2.31
CA LYS A 20 -16.41 4.14 -2.94
C LYS A 20 -17.51 3.12 -3.26
N ASP A 21 -17.23 1.83 -3.14
CA ASP A 21 -18.15 0.74 -3.53
C ASP A 21 -18.53 0.82 -5.02
N GLU A 22 -17.57 1.22 -5.84
CA GLU A 22 -17.70 1.27 -7.29
C GLU A 22 -17.77 -0.17 -7.85
N ASN A 23 -18.07 -0.28 -9.14
CA ASN A 23 -18.19 -1.56 -9.84
C ASN A 23 -16.97 -2.50 -9.59
N PRO A 24 -17.18 -3.73 -9.06
CA PRO A 24 -16.13 -4.72 -8.81
C PRO A 24 -15.26 -5.05 -10.03
N PHE A 25 -15.81 -4.96 -11.24
CA PHE A 25 -15.06 -5.15 -12.48
C PHE A 25 -14.02 -4.05 -12.69
N LYS A 26 -14.35 -2.78 -12.40
CA LYS A 26 -13.40 -1.67 -12.49
C LYS A 26 -12.30 -1.81 -11.46
N ILE A 27 -12.64 -2.11 -10.20
CA ILE A 27 -11.66 -2.30 -9.11
C ILE A 27 -10.65 -3.38 -9.51
N ARG A 28 -11.14 -4.56 -9.93
CA ARG A 28 -10.28 -5.66 -10.40
C ARG A 28 -9.44 -5.29 -11.60
N ALA A 29 -9.95 -4.48 -12.52
CA ALA A 29 -9.20 -4.04 -13.69
C ALA A 29 -7.96 -3.21 -13.28
N TYR A 30 -8.10 -2.27 -12.33
CA TYR A 30 -6.96 -1.50 -11.81
C TYR A 30 -5.97 -2.36 -11.03
N THR A 31 -6.45 -3.27 -10.18
CA THR A 31 -5.56 -4.22 -9.46
C THR A 31 -4.80 -5.13 -10.41
N ASN A 32 -5.45 -5.65 -11.44
CA ASN A 32 -4.81 -6.49 -12.44
C ASN A 32 -3.80 -5.70 -13.28
N ALA A 33 -4.15 -4.48 -13.69
CA ALA A 33 -3.23 -3.61 -14.42
C ALA A 33 -1.98 -3.28 -13.61
N ALA A 34 -2.11 -3.00 -12.30
CA ALA A 34 -0.97 -2.77 -11.41
C ALA A 34 -0.01 -3.98 -11.42
N ARG A 35 -0.54 -5.20 -11.23
CA ARG A 35 0.24 -6.45 -11.26
C ARG A 35 0.89 -6.72 -12.62
N SER A 36 0.15 -6.47 -13.70
CA SER A 36 0.68 -6.65 -15.06
C SER A 36 1.84 -5.70 -15.31
N ILE A 37 1.74 -4.43 -14.91
CA ILE A 37 2.81 -3.44 -15.07
C ILE A 37 4.01 -3.73 -14.15
N GLU A 38 3.75 -4.21 -12.93
CA GLU A 38 4.79 -4.61 -11.98
C GLU A 38 5.67 -5.73 -12.55
N THR A 39 5.05 -6.77 -13.10
CA THR A 39 5.73 -7.95 -13.66
C THR A 39 6.23 -7.72 -15.09
N TRP A 40 5.76 -6.69 -15.77
CA TRP A 40 6.18 -6.36 -17.12
C TRP A 40 7.65 -5.90 -17.17
N GLY A 41 8.40 -6.44 -18.12
CA GLY A 41 9.87 -6.32 -18.18
C GLY A 41 10.42 -5.01 -18.76
N GLY A 42 9.56 -4.07 -19.18
CA GLY A 42 10.02 -2.78 -19.72
C GLY A 42 10.13 -1.67 -18.67
N THR A 43 10.41 -0.47 -19.14
CA THR A 43 10.71 0.70 -18.30
C THR A 43 9.52 1.66 -18.19
N ALA A 44 9.60 2.59 -17.25
CA ALA A 44 8.56 3.62 -17.09
C ALA A 44 8.41 4.52 -18.34
N GLY A 45 9.49 4.74 -19.10
CA GLY A 45 9.45 5.56 -20.31
C GLY A 45 8.63 4.92 -21.44
N ASP A 46 8.66 3.59 -21.52
CA ASP A 46 7.92 2.83 -22.53
C ASP A 46 6.40 2.87 -22.29
N LEU A 47 5.99 3.06 -21.03
CA LEU A 47 4.58 3.20 -20.64
C LEU A 47 3.95 4.53 -21.11
N GLY A 48 4.72 5.44 -21.71
CA GLY A 48 4.19 6.61 -22.40
C GLY A 48 3.63 6.32 -23.79
N ASN A 49 3.91 5.14 -24.35
CA ASN A 49 3.50 4.75 -25.70
C ASN A 49 2.21 3.90 -25.67
N ASP A 50 1.20 4.33 -26.43
CA ASP A 50 -0.10 3.67 -26.54
C ASP A 50 0.01 2.22 -27.07
N GLU A 51 0.93 1.96 -28.00
CA GLU A 51 1.15 0.61 -28.54
C GLU A 51 1.70 -0.33 -27.46
N THR A 52 2.60 0.17 -26.61
CA THR A 52 3.16 -0.61 -25.51
C THR A 52 2.08 -0.95 -24.50
N LEU A 53 1.27 0.05 -24.11
CA LEU A 53 0.18 -0.14 -23.16
C LEU A 53 -0.90 -1.10 -23.67
N ALA A 54 -1.22 -1.05 -24.97
CA ALA A 54 -2.19 -1.96 -25.58
C ALA A 54 -1.75 -3.43 -25.57
N ASN A 55 -0.44 -3.68 -25.54
CA ASN A 55 0.14 -5.03 -25.48
C ASN A 55 0.22 -5.60 -24.06
N ILE A 56 -0.02 -4.79 -23.01
CA ILE A 56 0.01 -5.28 -21.63
C ILE A 56 -1.33 -5.93 -21.27
N PRO A 57 -1.35 -7.22 -20.86
CA PRO A 57 -2.59 -7.90 -20.51
C PRO A 57 -3.30 -7.20 -19.36
N GLY A 58 -4.61 -6.95 -19.51
CA GLY A 58 -5.43 -6.32 -18.47
C GLY A 58 -5.39 -4.79 -18.44
N VAL A 59 -4.58 -4.14 -19.30
CA VAL A 59 -4.56 -2.68 -19.46
C VAL A 59 -5.52 -2.30 -20.60
N GLY A 60 -6.74 -1.90 -20.25
CA GLY A 60 -7.71 -1.36 -21.21
C GLY A 60 -7.46 0.13 -21.53
N LYS A 61 -8.16 0.67 -22.55
CA LYS A 61 -8.01 2.07 -23.00
C LYS A 61 -8.08 3.12 -21.87
N ALA A 62 -9.02 2.95 -20.94
CA ALA A 62 -9.18 3.88 -19.81
C ALA A 62 -7.98 3.85 -18.85
N ILE A 63 -7.46 2.66 -18.55
CA ILE A 63 -6.30 2.49 -17.68
C ILE A 63 -5.02 2.95 -18.40
N ALA A 64 -4.90 2.65 -19.70
CA ALA A 64 -3.80 3.11 -20.53
C ALA A 64 -3.68 4.64 -20.49
N SER A 65 -4.79 5.37 -20.60
CA SER A 65 -4.79 6.84 -20.48
C SER A 65 -4.22 7.31 -19.13
N VAL A 66 -4.66 6.69 -18.03
CA VAL A 66 -4.17 7.03 -16.67
C VAL A 66 -2.67 6.72 -16.53
N VAL A 67 -2.23 5.56 -17.02
CA VAL A 67 -0.82 5.14 -16.97
C VAL A 67 0.06 6.07 -17.79
N LYS A 68 -0.41 6.46 -18.98
CA LYS A 68 0.29 7.40 -19.86
C LYS A 68 0.44 8.77 -19.22
N GLU A 69 -0.62 9.30 -18.59
CA GLU A 69 -0.53 10.53 -17.81
C GLU A 69 0.52 10.40 -16.72
N LEU A 70 0.46 9.34 -15.89
CA LEU A 70 1.43 9.12 -14.81
C LEU A 70 2.88 9.01 -15.32
N ALA A 71 3.09 8.37 -16.47
CA ALA A 71 4.40 8.24 -17.08
C ALA A 71 4.95 9.58 -17.58
N LEU A 72 4.12 10.40 -18.24
CA LEU A 72 4.52 11.65 -18.88
C LEU A 72 4.57 12.85 -17.93
N THR A 73 3.54 13.04 -17.10
CA THR A 73 3.40 14.21 -16.23
C THR A 73 3.78 13.92 -14.78
N GLY A 74 3.75 12.64 -14.38
CA GLY A 74 3.94 12.25 -12.98
C GLY A 74 2.69 12.41 -12.11
N SER A 75 1.54 12.78 -12.67
CA SER A 75 0.26 12.84 -11.97
C SER A 75 -0.88 12.34 -12.87
N SER A 76 -1.99 11.96 -12.27
CA SER A 76 -3.21 11.62 -13.02
C SER A 76 -4.37 12.43 -12.50
N ALA A 77 -5.08 13.10 -13.41
CA ALA A 77 -6.27 13.87 -13.07
C ALA A 77 -7.35 12.99 -12.43
N PHE A 78 -7.48 11.74 -12.92
CA PHE A 78 -8.42 10.78 -12.36
C PHE A 78 -8.07 10.40 -10.91
N TYR A 79 -6.79 10.16 -10.63
CA TYR A 79 -6.35 9.86 -9.26
C TYR A 79 -6.58 11.05 -8.32
N GLU A 80 -6.25 12.27 -8.75
CA GLU A 80 -6.43 13.46 -7.92
C GLU A 80 -7.90 13.76 -7.61
N GLN A 81 -8.78 13.64 -8.61
CA GLN A 81 -10.22 13.78 -8.42
C GLN A 81 -10.77 12.73 -7.46
N LEU A 82 -10.39 11.46 -7.65
CA LEU A 82 -10.85 10.38 -6.78
C LEU A 82 -10.32 10.55 -5.35
N ARG A 83 -9.07 10.99 -5.19
CA ARG A 83 -8.46 11.26 -3.89
C ARG A 83 -9.14 12.44 -3.18
N ALA A 84 -9.59 13.47 -3.90
CA ALA A 84 -10.26 14.63 -3.33
C ALA A 84 -11.64 14.31 -2.72
N GLU A 85 -12.25 13.17 -3.09
CA GLU A 85 -13.51 12.71 -2.49
C GLU A 85 -13.33 12.15 -1.07
N PHE A 86 -12.10 11.83 -0.66
CA PHE A 86 -11.81 11.20 0.62
C PHE A 86 -10.85 12.03 1.48
N PRO A 87 -10.89 11.86 2.82
CA PRO A 87 -9.90 12.48 3.70
C PRO A 87 -8.47 12.06 3.33
N PRO A 88 -7.48 12.95 3.46
CA PRO A 88 -6.11 12.69 3.01
C PRO A 88 -5.48 11.46 3.69
N ASP A 89 -5.80 11.25 4.97
CA ASP A 89 -5.16 10.24 5.82
C ASP A 89 -5.86 8.87 5.74
N ILE A 90 -6.97 8.75 5.00
CA ILE A 90 -7.76 7.51 4.97
C ILE A 90 -6.96 6.35 4.37
N LEU A 91 -6.06 6.67 3.43
CA LEU A 91 -5.19 5.68 2.79
C LEU A 91 -4.15 5.12 3.77
N GLU A 92 -3.80 5.86 4.82
CA GLU A 92 -2.89 5.36 5.84
C GLU A 92 -3.49 4.18 6.62
N LEU A 93 -4.82 4.15 6.78
CA LEU A 93 -5.51 3.04 7.45
C LEU A 93 -5.29 1.71 6.72
N PHE A 94 -5.15 1.72 5.40
CA PHE A 94 -4.90 0.51 4.60
C PHE A 94 -3.49 -0.06 4.79
N THR A 95 -2.57 0.72 5.35
CA THR A 95 -1.23 0.22 5.68
C THR A 95 -1.23 -0.63 6.96
N LEU A 96 -2.31 -0.60 7.74
CA LEU A 96 -2.45 -1.44 8.92
C LEU A 96 -2.90 -2.85 8.54
N PRO A 97 -2.20 -3.90 9.02
CA PRO A 97 -2.54 -5.27 8.69
C PRO A 97 -3.95 -5.62 9.16
N GLY A 98 -4.73 -6.21 8.25
CA GLY A 98 -6.10 -6.66 8.54
C GLY A 98 -7.19 -5.61 8.35
N LEU A 99 -6.85 -4.39 7.91
CA LEU A 99 -7.79 -3.37 7.40
C LEU A 99 -7.84 -3.41 5.87
N GLY A 100 -8.89 -4.04 5.34
CA GLY A 100 -9.27 -3.93 3.93
C GLY A 100 -10.36 -2.88 3.71
N ALA A 101 -10.70 -2.59 2.45
CA ALA A 101 -11.62 -1.51 2.10
C ALA A 101 -12.98 -1.59 2.79
N LYS A 102 -13.56 -2.79 2.90
CA LYS A 102 -14.84 -3.01 3.61
C LYS A 102 -14.78 -2.57 5.07
N LYS A 103 -13.67 -2.87 5.74
CA LYS A 103 -13.45 -2.51 7.14
C LYS A 103 -13.20 -1.02 7.29
N VAL A 104 -12.36 -0.43 6.44
CA VAL A 104 -12.11 1.02 6.43
C VAL A 104 -13.39 1.79 6.14
N LYS A 105 -14.21 1.32 5.19
CA LYS A 105 -15.55 1.87 4.91
C LYS A 105 -16.43 1.86 6.15
N ALA A 106 -16.54 0.72 6.83
CA ALA A 106 -17.34 0.61 8.06
C ALA A 106 -16.84 1.54 9.18
N LEU A 107 -15.52 1.67 9.36
CA LEU A 107 -14.92 2.60 10.31
C LEU A 107 -15.24 4.06 9.96
N HIS A 108 -15.14 4.43 8.69
CA HIS A 108 -15.41 5.78 8.20
C HIS A 108 -16.90 6.13 8.29
N GLU A 109 -17.80 5.24 7.89
CA GLU A 109 -19.24 5.49 7.90
C GLU A 109 -19.83 5.48 9.32
N GLN A 110 -19.42 4.55 10.18
CA GLN A 110 -20.05 4.35 11.49
C GLN A 110 -19.35 5.12 12.62
N LEU A 111 -18.02 5.25 12.56
CA LEU A 111 -17.23 5.92 13.60
C LEU A 111 -16.61 7.23 13.13
N ARG A 112 -16.76 7.61 11.84
CA ARG A 112 -16.14 8.80 11.25
C ARG A 112 -14.63 8.85 11.42
N VAL A 113 -14.00 7.67 11.48
CA VAL A 113 -12.55 7.53 11.58
C VAL A 113 -11.94 7.72 10.20
N SER A 114 -11.06 8.70 10.07
CA SER A 114 -10.34 9.01 8.84
C SER A 114 -8.82 8.99 8.98
N SER A 115 -8.29 8.82 10.20
CA SER A 115 -6.84 8.78 10.47
C SER A 115 -6.46 7.70 11.48
N ILE A 116 -5.17 7.35 11.54
CA ILE A 116 -4.63 6.37 12.50
C ILE A 116 -4.87 6.83 13.95
N THR A 117 -4.72 8.13 14.23
CA THR A 117 -4.96 8.69 15.56
C THR A 117 -6.41 8.49 16.01
N GLN A 118 -7.36 8.81 15.13
CA GLN A 118 -8.78 8.59 15.42
C GLN A 118 -9.11 7.10 15.56
N LEU A 119 -8.46 6.23 14.78
CA LEU A 119 -8.60 4.79 14.92
C LEU A 119 -8.10 4.31 16.29
N GLN A 120 -6.98 4.86 16.77
CA GLN A 120 -6.43 4.56 18.08
C GLN A 120 -7.41 4.93 19.19
N GLU A 121 -7.93 6.15 19.18
CA GLU A 121 -8.92 6.62 20.16
C GLU A 121 -10.19 5.74 20.15
N ALA A 122 -10.70 5.41 18.96
CA ALA A 122 -11.86 4.53 18.80
C ALA A 122 -11.59 3.10 19.29
N CYS A 123 -10.37 2.61 19.13
CA CYS A 123 -9.92 1.32 19.64
C CYS A 123 -9.80 1.33 21.17
N GLU A 124 -9.21 2.37 21.77
CA GLU A 124 -9.06 2.51 23.23
C GLU A 124 -10.42 2.65 23.92
N ALA A 125 -11.36 3.38 23.31
CA ALA A 125 -12.73 3.52 23.79
C ALA A 125 -13.60 2.24 23.57
N GLY A 126 -13.08 1.22 22.90
CA GLY A 126 -13.80 -0.04 22.65
C GLY A 126 -14.96 0.10 21.65
N HIS A 127 -14.97 1.15 20.83
CA HIS A 127 -16.00 1.37 19.81
C HIS A 127 -15.81 0.45 18.60
N VAL A 128 -14.55 0.14 18.26
CA VAL A 128 -14.24 -0.73 17.12
C VAL A 128 -14.79 -2.15 17.29
N ALA A 129 -14.71 -2.74 18.49
CA ALA A 129 -15.25 -4.08 18.75
C ALA A 129 -16.78 -4.17 18.64
N LYS A 130 -17.49 -3.03 18.74
CA LYS A 130 -18.95 -2.96 18.59
C LYS A 130 -19.40 -2.98 17.12
N LEU A 131 -18.48 -2.75 16.18
CA LEU A 131 -18.78 -2.80 14.76
C LEU A 131 -18.94 -4.24 14.27
N ALA A 132 -19.90 -4.44 13.38
CA ALA A 132 -20.10 -5.72 12.71
C ALA A 132 -18.82 -6.11 11.92
N GLY A 133 -18.27 -7.30 12.22
CA GLY A 133 -17.06 -7.82 11.57
C GLY A 133 -15.74 -7.41 12.21
N PHE A 134 -15.74 -6.61 13.29
CA PHE A 134 -14.53 -6.27 14.04
C PHE A 134 -14.39 -7.14 15.29
N GLY A 135 -15.33 -7.12 16.24
CA GLY A 135 -15.22 -7.93 17.46
C GLY A 135 -13.94 -7.65 18.28
N LYS A 136 -13.81 -8.33 19.43
CA LYS A 136 -12.73 -8.04 20.40
C LYS A 136 -11.34 -8.38 19.87
N THR A 137 -11.19 -9.57 19.26
CA THR A 137 -9.89 -10.04 18.77
C THR A 137 -9.35 -9.16 17.64
N THR A 138 -10.19 -8.64 16.75
CA THR A 138 -9.70 -7.73 15.70
C THR A 138 -9.31 -6.39 16.30
N GLN A 139 -10.08 -5.86 17.25
CA GLN A 139 -9.71 -4.61 17.93
C GLN A 139 -8.34 -4.74 18.62
N GLU A 140 -8.10 -5.82 19.37
CA GLU A 140 -6.80 -6.06 20.02
C GLU A 140 -5.66 -6.13 19.00
N LYS A 141 -5.87 -6.82 17.87
CA LYS A 141 -4.90 -6.86 16.76
C LYS A 141 -4.64 -5.47 16.17
N LEU A 142 -5.67 -4.65 16.02
CA LEU A 142 -5.54 -3.29 15.51
C LEU A 142 -4.81 -2.38 16.50
N CYS A 143 -5.14 -2.42 17.80
CA CYS A 143 -4.40 -1.70 18.84
C CYS A 143 -2.91 -2.07 18.80
N LYS A 144 -2.62 -3.37 18.72
CA LYS A 144 -1.25 -3.87 18.64
C LYS A 144 -0.56 -3.39 17.37
N ALA A 145 -1.21 -3.47 16.22
CA ALA A 145 -0.66 -3.00 14.95
C ALA A 145 -0.37 -1.49 14.95
N ILE A 146 -1.23 -0.68 15.57
CA ILE A 146 -1.01 0.76 15.72
C ILE A 146 0.17 1.03 16.66
N ALA A 147 0.24 0.34 17.81
CA ALA A 147 1.33 0.47 18.76
C ALA A 147 2.68 0.02 18.16
N ASP A 148 2.67 -1.09 17.41
CA ASP A 148 3.84 -1.58 16.70
C ASP A 148 4.24 -0.57 15.61
N ARG A 149 3.30 -0.05 14.83
CA ARG A 149 3.60 1.01 13.86
C ARG A 149 4.23 2.24 14.53
N ALA A 150 3.70 2.71 15.66
CA ALA A 150 4.27 3.83 16.39
C ALA A 150 5.70 3.54 16.87
N LYS A 151 5.99 2.30 17.29
CA LYS A 151 7.36 1.87 17.65
C LYS A 151 8.30 1.78 16.45
N HIS A 152 7.79 1.44 15.28
CA HIS A 152 8.57 1.29 14.05
C HIS A 152 8.59 2.56 13.17
N ALA A 153 7.83 3.60 13.52
CA ALA A 153 7.75 4.86 12.79
C ALA A 153 8.96 5.79 13.01
N GLY A 154 10.11 5.24 13.42
CA GLY A 154 11.34 5.98 13.69
C GLY A 154 12.57 5.31 13.08
N SER A 155 13.69 6.04 13.06
CA SER A 155 15.01 5.47 12.81
C SER A 155 15.46 4.69 14.03
N PHE A 156 15.86 3.43 13.83
CA PHE A 156 16.50 2.63 14.86
C PHE A 156 18.01 2.90 14.85
N GLN A 157 18.61 3.00 16.03
CA GLN A 157 20.06 3.05 16.14
C GLN A 157 20.66 1.79 15.52
N LEU A 158 21.65 1.96 14.66
CA LEU A 158 22.25 0.85 13.91
C LEU A 158 22.74 -0.28 14.83
N GLY A 159 23.32 0.07 15.98
CA GLY A 159 23.77 -0.91 16.98
C GLY A 159 22.63 -1.70 17.64
N ALA A 160 21.44 -1.12 17.76
CA ALA A 160 20.29 -1.76 18.39
C ALA A 160 19.61 -2.81 17.49
N VAL A 161 19.86 -2.77 16.17
CA VAL A 161 19.27 -3.71 15.20
C VAL A 161 20.32 -4.58 14.50
N ALA A 162 21.61 -4.39 14.82
CA ALA A 162 22.71 -5.07 14.14
C ALA A 162 22.71 -6.59 14.38
N ALA A 163 22.35 -7.03 15.59
CA ALA A 163 22.33 -8.44 15.94
C ALA A 163 21.18 -9.18 15.22
N GLU A 164 19.99 -8.58 15.19
CA GLU A 164 18.81 -9.10 14.51
C GLU A 164 19.03 -9.12 12.99
N ALA A 165 19.63 -8.07 12.44
CA ALA A 165 20.02 -7.99 11.04
C ALA A 165 20.99 -9.11 10.65
N GLU A 166 22.01 -9.36 11.47
CA GLU A 166 22.99 -10.41 11.19
C GLU A 166 22.38 -11.80 11.30
N THR A 167 21.50 -12.02 12.28
CA THR A 167 20.74 -13.27 12.44
C THR A 167 19.93 -13.57 11.18
N LEU A 168 19.17 -12.58 10.67
CA LEU A 168 18.40 -12.74 9.44
C LEU A 168 19.30 -13.00 8.22
N ARG A 169 20.50 -12.39 8.17
CA ARG A 169 21.49 -12.62 7.11
C ARG A 169 22.02 -14.05 7.14
N GLU A 170 22.23 -14.61 8.33
CA GLU A 170 22.69 -15.98 8.53
C GLU A 170 21.60 -16.97 8.13
N ASP A 171 20.36 -16.76 8.59
CA ASP A 171 19.20 -17.60 8.27
C ASP A 171 18.96 -17.68 6.75
N LEU A 172 19.03 -16.55 6.05
CA LEU A 172 18.88 -16.52 4.59
C LEU A 172 20.07 -17.14 3.87
N ARG A 173 21.29 -17.04 4.41
CA ARG A 173 22.50 -17.67 3.83
C ARG A 173 22.47 -19.19 3.99
N ALA A 174 21.78 -19.71 5.00
CA ALA A 174 21.69 -21.15 5.24
C ALA A 174 20.80 -21.90 4.23
N LEU A 175 20.02 -21.18 3.41
CA LEU A 175 19.17 -21.78 2.37
C LEU A 175 20.03 -22.24 1.17
N GLU A 176 19.88 -23.50 0.76
CA GLU A 176 20.68 -24.09 -0.33
C GLU A 176 20.51 -23.36 -1.66
N GLU A 177 19.36 -22.72 -1.91
CA GLU A 177 19.10 -21.98 -3.16
C GLU A 177 19.80 -20.61 -3.21
N VAL A 178 20.37 -20.15 -2.10
CA VAL A 178 20.90 -18.79 -1.96
C VAL A 178 22.42 -18.77 -2.11
N LEU A 179 22.89 -18.22 -3.23
CA LEU A 179 24.33 -18.10 -3.53
C LEU A 179 25.03 -17.01 -2.70
N GLN A 180 24.34 -15.89 -2.42
CA GLN A 180 24.90 -14.76 -1.71
C GLN A 180 23.82 -13.93 -1.04
N VAL A 181 24.09 -13.52 0.20
CA VAL A 181 23.26 -12.57 0.97
C VAL A 181 24.12 -11.41 1.44
N SER A 182 23.61 -10.19 1.30
CA SER A 182 24.25 -8.97 1.77
C SER A 182 23.21 -7.99 2.31
N MET A 183 23.56 -7.29 3.39
CA MET A 183 22.76 -6.21 3.94
C MET A 183 22.79 -5.01 3.00
N ALA A 184 21.64 -4.45 2.66
CA ALA A 184 21.49 -3.30 1.77
C ALA A 184 20.96 -2.05 2.51
N GLY A 185 20.62 -1.00 1.76
CA GLY A 185 19.92 0.18 2.30
C GLY A 185 20.76 1.08 3.23
N SER A 186 20.08 1.78 4.13
CA SER A 186 20.68 2.69 5.12
C SER A 186 21.63 1.97 6.08
N PHE A 187 21.32 0.73 6.45
CA PHE A 187 22.15 -0.12 7.30
C PHE A 187 23.54 -0.34 6.69
N ARG A 188 23.62 -0.68 5.40
CA ARG A 188 24.91 -0.80 4.68
C ARG A 188 25.68 0.52 4.63
N ARG A 189 24.97 1.65 4.53
CA ARG A 189 25.56 3.00 4.50
C ARG A 189 25.93 3.54 5.88
N ARG A 190 25.74 2.76 6.95
CA ARG A 190 25.99 3.15 8.34
C ARG A 190 25.31 4.48 8.71
N LYS A 191 24.09 4.69 8.21
CA LYS A 191 23.30 5.87 8.56
C LYS A 191 22.79 5.67 9.99
N GLU A 192 23.29 6.51 10.89
CA GLU A 192 22.87 6.58 12.29
C GLU A 192 21.52 7.30 12.45
#